data_AF-A0A212CY71-F1
#
_entry.id   AF-A0A212CY71-F1
#
_cell.length_a   1.000
_cell.length_b   1.000
_cell.length_c   1.000
_cell.angle_alpha   90.00
_cell.angle_beta   90.00
_cell.angle_gamma   90.00
#
_symmetry.space_group_name_H-M   'P 1'
#
loop_
_entity.id
_entity.type
_entity.pdbx_description
1 polymer ?
#
loop_
_entity_poly.entity_id
_entity_poly.type
_entity_poly.pdbx_seq_one_letter_code
_entity_poly.pdbx_strand_id
1 'polypeptide(L)'
;MAGLLLTLLSLFSLPVVAFLVAFHQNKQLIGDRGLLPCRLYLQSVQRHFGGRVSWDALSYAPTVLWLLDWSQMDANLDALALLGLGISSFILVSGCANMVLMAALWVLYMSLVNVGQIW
;
A
#
# COMPACT_ATOMS: atom_id res chain seq x y z
N MET A 1 -9.03 2.92 33.35
CA MET A 1 -7.94 3.63 32.63
C MET A 1 -7.01 2.67 31.88
N ALA A 2 -6.47 1.61 32.52
CA ALA A 2 -5.54 0.67 31.87
C ALA A 2 -6.12 -0.10 30.65
N GLY A 3 -7.38 -0.55 30.71
CA GLY A 3 -8.02 -1.27 29.59
C GLY A 3 -8.21 -0.43 28.32
N LEU A 4 -8.46 0.88 28.47
CA LEU A 4 -8.55 1.82 27.35
C LEU A 4 -7.17 2.06 26.72
N LEU A 5 -6.13 2.14 27.55
CA LEU A 5 -4.76 2.32 27.08
C LEU A 5 -4.28 1.10 26.27
N LEU A 6 -4.56 -0.11 26.76
CA LEU A 6 -4.19 -1.36 26.09
C LEU A 6 -4.91 -1.54 24.74
N THR A 7 -6.20 -1.19 24.68
CA THR A 7 -6.97 -1.26 23.44
C THR A 7 -6.47 -0.26 22.40
N LEU A 8 -6.14 0.97 22.80
CA LEU A 8 -5.55 1.97 21.90
C LEU A 8 -4.16 1.54 21.39
N LEU A 9 -3.30 0.99 22.26
CA LEU A 9 -1.99 0.49 21.83
C LEU A 9 -2.10 -0.66 20.83
N SER A 10 -3.06 -1.57 21.05
CA SER A 10 -3.33 -2.68 20.13
C SER A 10 -3.87 -2.20 18.78
N LEU A 11 -4.61 -1.08 18.73
CA LEU A 11 -5.12 -0.52 17.48
C LEU A 11 -3.99 0.11 16.65
N PHE A 12 -3.07 0.83 17.29
CA PHE A 12 -1.95 1.51 16.60
C PHE A 12 -0.84 0.56 16.15
N SER A 13 -0.76 -0.66 16.68
CA SER A 13 0.20 -1.67 16.23
C SER A 13 -0.25 -2.43 14.96
N LEU A 14 -1.55 -2.47 14.67
CA LEU A 14 -2.07 -3.17 13.49
C LEU A 14 -1.49 -2.66 12.16
N PRO A 15 -1.39 -1.33 11.90
CA PRO A 15 -0.78 -0.84 10.67
C PRO A 15 0.70 -1.21 10.55
N VAL A 16 1.45 -1.21 11.65
CA VAL A 16 2.87 -1.62 11.67
C VAL A 16 2.99 -3.07 11.21
N VAL A 17 2.19 -3.96 11.79
CA VAL A 17 2.19 -5.39 11.40
C VAL A 17 1.72 -5.56 9.96
N ALA A 18 0.67 -4.85 9.53
CA ALA A 18 0.15 -4.93 8.17
C ALA A 18 1.20 -4.52 7.12
N PHE A 19 1.90 -3.40 7.32
CA PHE A 19 2.94 -2.95 6.41
C PHE A 19 4.21 -3.82 6.48
N LEU A 20 4.52 -4.40 7.64
CA LEU A 20 5.61 -5.37 7.76
C LEU A 20 5.33 -6.67 7.01
N VAL A 21 4.09 -7.17 7.09
CA VAL A 21 3.63 -8.32 6.32
C VAL A 21 3.63 -8.00 4.83
N ALA A 22 3.12 -6.83 4.44
CA ALA A 22 3.16 -6.36 3.06
C ALA A 22 4.60 -6.31 2.51
N PHE A 23 5.56 -5.82 3.29
CA PHE A 23 6.97 -5.78 2.90
C PHE A 23 7.54 -7.18 2.59
N HIS A 24 7.18 -8.19 3.37
CA HIS A 24 7.70 -9.56 3.17
C HIS A 24 6.93 -10.35 2.11
N GLN A 25 5.61 -10.17 2.02
CA GLN A 25 4.72 -10.99 1.19
C GLN A 25 4.39 -10.36 -0.17
N ASN A 26 4.23 -9.04 -0.28
CA ASN A 26 3.75 -8.42 -1.52
C ASN A 26 4.71 -8.63 -2.68
N LYS A 27 6.02 -8.66 -2.43
CA LYS A 27 7.00 -8.96 -3.48
C LYS A 27 6.84 -10.37 -4.06
N GLN A 28 6.49 -11.35 -3.22
CA GLN A 28 6.29 -12.74 -3.63
C GLN A 28 4.92 -12.94 -4.31
N LEU A 29 3.93 -12.14 -3.95
CA LEU A 29 2.58 -12.23 -4.51
C LEU A 29 2.45 -11.41 -5.80
N ILE A 30 2.78 -10.11 -5.75
CA ILE A 30 2.48 -9.13 -6.79
C ILE A 30 3.70 -8.40 -7.36
N GLY A 31 4.92 -8.77 -6.94
CA GLY A 31 6.16 -8.27 -7.53
C GLY A 31 6.39 -8.75 -8.97
N ASP A 32 7.53 -8.36 -9.55
CA ASP A 32 7.90 -8.67 -10.94
C ASP A 32 8.01 -10.19 -11.20
N ARG A 33 8.42 -10.94 -10.17
CA ARG A 33 8.48 -12.42 -10.17
C ARG A 33 7.38 -13.05 -9.29
N GLY A 34 6.37 -12.27 -8.94
CA GLY A 34 5.28 -12.73 -8.08
C GLY A 34 4.32 -13.68 -8.81
N LEU A 35 3.43 -14.30 -8.05
CA LEU A 35 2.35 -15.14 -8.58
C LEU A 35 1.44 -14.36 -9.55
N LEU A 36 1.20 -13.09 -9.26
CA LEU A 36 0.28 -12.19 -9.95
C LEU A 36 0.92 -10.83 -10.17
N PRO A 37 1.82 -10.68 -11.17
CA PRO A 37 2.60 -9.47 -11.33
C PRO A 37 1.73 -8.22 -11.51
N CYS A 38 1.81 -7.28 -10.56
CA CYS A 38 1.05 -6.04 -10.55
C CYS A 38 1.26 -5.23 -11.85
N ARG A 39 2.46 -5.27 -12.40
CA ARG A 39 2.78 -4.62 -13.68
C ARG A 39 1.89 -5.11 -14.83
N LEU A 40 1.61 -6.41 -14.91
CA LEU A 40 0.74 -6.96 -15.97
C LEU A 40 -0.71 -6.54 -15.76
N TYR A 41 -1.15 -6.42 -14.51
CA TYR A 41 -2.47 -5.91 -14.17
C TYR A 41 -2.65 -4.44 -14.57
N LEU A 42 -1.73 -3.56 -14.17
CA LEU A 42 -1.80 -2.14 -14.54
C LEU A 42 -1.71 -1.96 -16.07
N GLN A 43 -0.90 -2.77 -16.76
CA GLN A 43 -0.86 -2.77 -18.22
C GLN A 43 -2.17 -3.24 -18.86
N SER A 44 -2.85 -4.25 -18.30
CA SER A 44 -4.11 -4.74 -18.86
C SER A 44 -5.21 -3.70 -18.68
N VAL A 45 -5.28 -3.05 -17.51
CA VAL A 45 -6.17 -1.92 -17.24
C VAL A 45 -5.87 -0.75 -18.19
N GLN A 46 -4.59 -0.38 -18.33
CA GLN A 46 -4.19 0.69 -19.26
C GLN A 46 -4.61 0.40 -20.70
N ARG A 47 -4.41 -0.83 -21.19
CA ARG A 47 -4.84 -1.24 -22.54
C ARG A 47 -6.35 -1.23 -22.68
N HIS A 48 -7.09 -1.62 -21.65
CA HIS A 48 -8.55 -1.60 -21.64
C HIS A 48 -9.10 -0.17 -21.87
N PHE A 49 -8.44 0.84 -21.31
CA PHE A 49 -8.82 2.26 -21.46
C PHE A 49 -8.06 3.01 -22.57
N GLY A 50 -7.57 2.29 -23.60
CA GLY A 50 -7.00 2.92 -24.80
C GLY A 50 -5.52 3.31 -24.71
N GLY A 51 -4.75 2.69 -23.81
CA GLY A 51 -3.29 2.78 -23.76
C GLY A 51 -2.73 4.02 -23.08
N ARG A 52 -3.56 4.98 -22.66
CA ARG A 52 -3.15 6.13 -21.84
C ARG A 52 -3.65 5.96 -20.41
N VAL A 53 -2.90 6.50 -19.45
CA VAL A 53 -3.35 6.63 -18.07
C VAL A 53 -4.42 7.71 -18.04
N SER A 54 -5.66 7.32 -18.32
CA SER A 54 -6.83 8.19 -18.28
C SER A 54 -7.44 8.19 -16.88
N TRP A 55 -8.27 9.20 -16.59
CA TRP A 55 -9.05 9.27 -15.35
C TRP A 55 -9.90 8.01 -15.12
N ASP A 56 -10.38 7.39 -16.19
CA ASP A 56 -11.14 6.14 -16.12
C ASP A 56 -10.29 4.98 -15.58
N ALA A 57 -9.04 4.85 -16.02
CA ALA A 57 -8.10 3.83 -15.54
C ALA A 57 -7.71 4.04 -14.07
N LEU A 58 -7.52 5.30 -13.67
CA LEU A 58 -7.25 5.67 -12.26
C LEU A 58 -8.47 5.38 -11.37
N SER A 59 -9.68 5.63 -11.85
CA SER A 59 -10.90 5.33 -11.11
C SER A 59 -11.12 3.83 -10.95
N TYR A 60 -10.66 3.04 -11.92
CA TYR A 60 -10.76 1.58 -11.89
C TYR A 60 -9.77 0.94 -10.91
N ALA A 61 -8.52 1.42 -10.87
CA ALA A 61 -7.49 0.94 -9.96
C ALA A 61 -6.81 2.13 -9.25
N PRO A 62 -7.43 2.72 -8.21
CA PRO A 62 -6.92 3.93 -7.58
C PRO A 62 -5.69 3.63 -6.73
N THR A 63 -4.50 3.85 -7.29
CA THR A 63 -3.22 3.49 -6.66
C THR A 63 -2.16 4.54 -6.96
N VAL A 64 -1.23 4.75 -6.02
CA VAL A 64 -0.07 5.62 -6.25
C VAL A 64 0.93 5.00 -7.25
N LEU A 65 0.88 3.69 -7.48
CA LEU A 65 1.77 2.97 -8.40
C LEU A 65 1.63 3.43 -9.86
N TRP A 66 0.52 4.05 -10.25
CA TRP A 66 0.37 4.69 -11.57
C TRP A 66 1.37 5.82 -11.80
N LEU A 67 1.85 6.46 -10.74
CA LEU A 67 2.78 7.59 -10.79
C LEU A 67 4.25 7.16 -10.74
N LEU A 68 4.52 5.88 -10.49
CA LEU A 68 5.86 5.32 -10.33
C LEU A 68 6.29 4.56 -11.58
N ASP A 69 7.61 4.36 -11.73
CA ASP A 69 8.14 3.58 -12.86
C ASP A 69 7.89 2.09 -12.65
N TRP A 70 7.12 1.48 -13.54
CA TRP A 70 6.76 0.06 -13.48
C TRP A 70 7.91 -0.88 -13.82
N SER A 71 9.04 -0.36 -14.32
CA SER A 71 10.24 -1.17 -14.57
C SER A 71 10.85 -1.74 -13.29
N GLN A 72 10.59 -1.09 -12.15
CA GLN A 72 11.14 -1.43 -10.83
C GLN A 72 9.99 -1.69 -9.83
N MET A 73 9.05 -2.57 -10.20
CA MET A 73 7.85 -2.79 -9.39
C MET A 73 8.18 -3.33 -7.99
N ASP A 74 9.14 -4.24 -7.90
CA ASP A 74 9.63 -4.76 -6.62
C ASP A 74 10.10 -3.63 -5.68
N ALA A 75 10.89 -2.69 -6.20
CA ALA A 75 11.40 -1.57 -5.41
C ALA A 75 10.28 -0.60 -5.01
N ASN A 76 9.29 -0.38 -5.88
CA ASN A 76 8.13 0.45 -5.55
C ASN A 76 7.29 -0.17 -4.44
N LEU A 77 7.04 -1.48 -4.49
CA LEU A 77 6.31 -2.20 -3.44
C LEU A 77 7.07 -2.15 -2.11
N ASP A 78 8.38 -2.39 -2.14
CA ASP A 78 9.26 -2.28 -0.97
C ASP A 78 9.22 -0.85 -0.40
N ALA A 79 9.28 0.17 -1.25
CA ALA A 79 9.22 1.58 -0.84
C ALA A 79 7.86 1.94 -0.22
N LEU A 80 6.73 1.56 -0.83
CA LEU A 80 5.40 1.80 -0.28
C LEU A 80 5.24 1.12 1.09
N ALA A 81 5.68 -0.12 1.22
CA ALA A 81 5.60 -0.88 2.46
C ALA A 81 6.49 -0.27 3.56
N LEU A 82 7.72 0.12 3.23
CA LEU A 82 8.64 0.77 4.17
C LEU A 82 8.16 2.16 4.59
N LEU A 83 7.58 2.95 3.67
CA LEU A 83 6.97 4.24 4.01
C LEU A 83 5.80 4.07 4.96
N GLY A 84 4.90 3.12 4.68
CA GLY A 84 3.79 2.80 5.57
C GLY A 84 4.25 2.28 6.94
N LEU A 85 5.28 1.44 6.96
CA LEU A 85 5.91 0.94 8.19
C LEU A 85 6.54 2.08 9.00
N GLY A 86 7.24 3.01 8.34
CA GLY A 86 7.86 4.16 8.98
C GLY A 86 6.83 5.11 9.60
N ILE A 87 5.79 5.45 8.84
CA ILE A 87 4.71 6.33 9.33
C ILE A 87 3.96 5.68 10.49
N SER A 88 3.58 4.41 10.37
CA SER A 88 2.88 3.68 11.44
C SER A 88 3.72 3.50 12.69
N SER A 89 5.01 3.18 12.55
CA SER A 89 5.95 3.08 13.68
C SER A 89 6.13 4.43 14.37
N PHE A 90 6.19 5.52 13.60
CA PHE A 90 6.26 6.87 14.15
C PHE A 90 5.01 7.20 14.97
N ILE A 91 3.81 6.88 14.49
CA ILE A 91 2.55 7.08 15.23
C ILE A 91 2.54 6.24 16.50
N LEU A 92 2.99 4.99 16.45
CA LEU A 92 3.02 4.09 17.59
C LEU A 92 3.96 4.61 18.71
N VAL A 93 5.14 5.10 18.35
CA VAL A 93 6.14 5.59 19.31
C VAL A 93 5.78 6.99 19.86
N SER A 94 5.32 7.89 18.98
CA SER A 94 4.98 9.26 19.38
C SER A 94 3.61 9.37 20.07
N GLY A 95 2.71 8.40 19.85
CA GLY A 95 1.31 8.46 20.28
C GLY A 95 0.48 9.51 19.53
N CYS A 96 1.05 10.18 18.53
CA CYS A 96 0.45 11.30 17.82
C CYS A 96 -0.19 10.85 16.50
N ALA A 97 -1.48 10.51 16.55
CA ALA A 97 -2.25 10.22 15.35
C ALA A 97 -2.88 11.50 14.77
N ASN A 98 -2.17 12.16 13.85
CA ASN A 98 -2.72 13.29 13.09
C ASN A 98 -3.55 12.78 11.90
N MET A 99 -4.65 13.47 11.58
CA MET A 99 -5.48 13.22 10.40
C MET A 99 -4.65 13.10 9.11
N VAL A 100 -3.60 13.91 8.94
CA VAL A 100 -2.72 13.83 7.76
C VAL A 100 -1.95 12.52 7.71
N LEU A 101 -1.41 12.04 8.84
CA LEU A 101 -0.67 10.78 8.91
C LEU A 101 -1.62 9.59 8.71
N MET A 102 -2.83 9.66 9.27
CA MET A 102 -3.87 8.66 9.05
C MET A 102 -4.29 8.59 7.58
N ALA A 103 -4.50 9.74 6.94
CA ALA A 103 -4.83 9.81 5.52
C ALA A 103 -3.68 9.27 4.65
N ALA A 104 -2.42 9.58 5.00
CA ALA A 104 -1.26 9.04 4.29
C ALA A 104 -1.18 7.52 4.39
N LEU A 105 -1.33 6.94 5.60
CA LEU A 105 -1.40 5.49 5.79
C LEU A 105 -2.55 4.87 5.00
N TRP A 106 -3.72 5.51 5.01
CA TRP A 106 -4.88 5.06 4.26
C TRP A 106 -4.61 5.04 2.74
N VAL A 107 -4.01 6.09 2.18
CA VAL A 107 -3.64 6.14 0.74
C VAL A 107 -2.61 5.06 0.40
N LEU A 108 -1.58 4.87 1.23
CA LEU A 108 -0.57 3.84 1.01
C LEU A 108 -1.18 2.44 1.06
N TYR A 109 -2.06 2.20 2.05
CA TYR A 109 -2.74 0.92 2.20
C TYR A 109 -3.68 0.64 1.02
N MET A 110 -4.54 1.59 0.65
CA MET A 110 -5.44 1.46 -0.49
C MET A 110 -4.68 1.26 -1.80
N SER A 111 -3.50 1.87 -1.95
CA SER A 111 -2.66 1.66 -3.13
C SER A 111 -2.20 0.21 -3.26
N LEU A 112 -1.88 -0.47 -2.15
CA LEU A 112 -1.48 -1.87 -2.15
C LEU A 112 -2.67 -2.81 -2.35
N VAL A 113 -3.79 -2.54 -1.66
CA VAL A 113 -5.01 -3.37 -1.76
C VAL A 113 -5.60 -3.33 -3.17
N ASN A 114 -5.67 -2.15 -3.81
CA ASN A 114 -6.22 -2.02 -5.16
C ASN A 114 -5.39 -2.73 -6.24
N VAL A 115 -4.10 -2.99 -5.99
CA VAL A 115 -3.27 -3.81 -6.89
C VAL A 115 -3.12 -5.27 -6.45
N GLY A 116 -3.61 -5.63 -5.26
CA GLY A 116 -3.59 -6.98 -4.70
C GLY A 116 -4.45 -7.99 -5.47
N GLN A 117 -5.31 -7.50 -6.37
CA GLN A 117 -6.24 -8.26 -7.20
C GLN A 117 -7.20 -9.13 -6.38
N ILE A 118 -6.80 -10.37 -6.09
CA ILE A 118 -7.59 -11.37 -5.36
C ILE A 118 -7.16 -11.50 -3.89
N TRP A 119 -6.10 -10.82 -3.48
CA TRP A 119 -5.50 -10.86 -2.15
C TRP A 119 -5.61 -9.53 -1.42
#